data_AF-A0A973L8R0-F1
#
_entry.id   AF-A0A973L8R0-F1
#
_cell.length_a   1.000
_cell.length_b   1.000
_cell.length_c   1.000
_cell.angle_alpha   90.00
_cell.angle_beta   90.00
_cell.angle_gamma   90.00
#
_symmetry.space_group_name_H-M   'P 1'
#
loop_
_entity.id
_entity.type
_entity.pdbx_description
1 polymer ?
#
loop_
_entity_poly.entity_id
_entity_poly.type
_entity_poly.pdbx_seq_one_letter_code
_entity_poly.pdbx_strand_id
1 'polypeptide(L)'
;MSATEGERLTVTLPDSVRQRVVEIASEALGKLPAAEIPAPLKPFAKFAPAKRAKAAAIPMAAALESDGAFRARVAERVRESAPDLSESLFAGVVPAAADPHEIAAVAYVLRPHGWTGMVKDALDAVSQGARTAAGEAAEGELARLNAELTELRESAKNAADALRVAQDEARREGDQLRRKVRQLEADMRRAQAAARSAETALETERTTAAAAASSAEAELRRLRTRLTAAESALDTARRSARSGRSEGDMRLRLLLDTLAGSVKGLERELALPPTQDRPADSVAASAPDTVAPSDMSMQGRAKDDPALLDQLLTLPMAHLVVDGYNVTKSGYPTLSLAEQRVRLVGGLAALAARTGAEVTCVFDGAALDGPVRLTQPRGVRVLFSAPGEIADELIRRLVAAEPVGRPVVVVSSDREVAEGVRRSGARPVPASMLLNRLSRS
;
A
#
# COMPACT_ATOMS: atom_id res chain seq x y z
N MET A 1 71.19 -7.53 -123.10
CA MET A 1 70.38 -8.76 -123.22
C MET A 1 69.87 -9.06 -121.82
N SER A 2 68.59 -9.03 -121.47
CA SER A 2 67.34 -9.10 -122.24
C SER A 2 66.35 -8.04 -121.75
N ALA A 3 65.36 -7.76 -122.61
CA ALA A 3 64.32 -6.77 -122.46
C ALA A 3 63.57 -6.87 -121.12
N THR A 4 63.54 -5.78 -120.37
CA THR A 4 62.57 -5.54 -119.30
C THR A 4 61.21 -5.26 -119.94
N GLU A 5 60.45 -6.31 -120.24
CA GLU A 5 58.99 -6.22 -120.34
C GLU A 5 58.45 -5.65 -119.03
N GLY A 6 57.71 -4.55 -119.14
CA GLY A 6 57.42 -3.67 -118.01
C GLY A 6 56.50 -4.32 -116.98
N GLU A 7 57.04 -4.61 -115.79
CA GLU A 7 56.22 -4.81 -114.60
C GLU A 7 55.33 -3.58 -114.40
N ARG A 8 54.01 -3.76 -114.51
CA ARG A 8 53.00 -2.73 -114.25
C ARG A 8 52.27 -3.07 -112.97
N LEU A 9 52.06 -2.08 -112.12
CA LEU A 9 51.16 -2.24 -110.98
C LEU A 9 49.74 -2.52 -111.47
N THR A 10 49.16 -3.59 -110.98
CA THR A 10 47.76 -3.97 -111.19
C THR A 10 46.85 -3.45 -110.08
N VAL A 11 47.43 -2.90 -109.01
CA VAL A 11 46.73 -2.40 -107.82
C VAL A 11 46.82 -0.86 -107.80
N THR A 12 45.69 -0.21 -107.49
CA THR A 12 45.66 1.23 -107.28
C THR A 12 46.33 1.57 -105.95
N LEU A 13 47.29 2.49 -105.97
CA LEU A 13 47.97 2.93 -104.76
C LEU A 13 47.00 3.66 -103.82
N PRO A 14 46.94 3.30 -102.52
CA PRO A 14 46.19 4.05 -101.52
C PRO A 14 46.66 5.50 -101.40
N ASP A 15 45.74 6.37 -100.99
CA ASP A 15 45.94 7.82 -100.92
C ASP A 15 47.16 8.20 -100.05
N SER A 16 47.42 7.46 -98.97
CA SER A 16 48.58 7.63 -98.08
C SER A 16 49.91 7.36 -98.79
N VAL A 17 49.99 6.28 -99.58
CA VAL A 17 51.19 5.95 -100.36
C VAL A 17 51.38 6.92 -101.51
N ARG A 18 50.30 7.34 -102.19
CA ARG A 18 50.37 8.36 -103.25
C ARG A 18 50.91 9.69 -102.72
N GLN A 19 50.44 10.12 -101.55
CA GLN A 19 50.92 11.35 -100.92
C GLN A 19 52.42 11.24 -100.60
N ARG A 20 52.86 10.11 -100.03
CA ARG A 20 54.29 9.89 -99.72
C ARG A 20 55.17 9.88 -100.98
N VAL A 21 54.73 9.24 -102.06
CA VAL A 21 55.42 9.26 -103.38
C VAL A 21 55.55 10.69 -103.91
N VAL A 22 54.49 11.49 -103.80
CA VAL A 22 54.49 12.89 -104.24
C VAL A 22 55.41 13.76 -103.38
N GLU A 23 55.48 13.52 -102.07
CA GLU A 23 56.40 14.21 -101.16
C GLU A 23 57.86 13.93 -101.53
N ILE A 24 58.21 12.66 -101.76
CA ILE A 24 59.54 12.23 -102.21
C ILE A 24 59.91 12.90 -103.54
N ALA A 25 58.98 12.89 -104.50
CA ALA A 25 59.18 13.54 -105.79
C ALA A 25 59.28 15.07 -105.68
N SER A 26 58.63 15.68 -104.68
CA SER A 26 58.62 17.13 -104.45
C SER A 26 59.96 17.60 -103.90
N GLU A 27 60.53 16.83 -102.97
CA GLU A 27 61.87 17.06 -102.45
C GLU A 27 62.94 16.90 -103.53
N ALA A 28 62.81 15.88 -104.38
CA ALA A 28 63.71 15.69 -105.52
C ALA A 28 63.60 16.82 -106.54
N LEU A 29 62.38 17.23 -106.93
CA LEU A 29 62.14 18.30 -107.90
C LEU A 29 62.73 19.65 -107.47
N GLY A 30 62.81 19.93 -106.17
CA GLY A 30 63.40 21.17 -105.65
C GLY A 30 64.91 21.29 -105.82
N LYS A 31 65.60 20.16 -106.07
CA LYS A 31 67.05 20.07 -106.17
C LYS A 31 67.55 19.90 -107.62
N LEU A 32 66.64 19.78 -108.58
CA LEU A 32 66.97 19.57 -110.00
C LEU A 32 67.23 20.89 -110.73
N PRO A 33 68.22 20.94 -111.66
CA PRO A 33 68.44 22.10 -112.51
C PRO A 33 67.28 22.28 -113.50
N ALA A 34 66.97 23.54 -113.86
CA ALA A 34 65.79 23.88 -114.68
C ALA A 34 65.75 23.23 -116.08
N ALA A 35 66.89 22.76 -116.59
CA ALA A 35 67.01 22.04 -117.86
C ALA A 35 66.47 20.60 -117.78
N GLU A 36 66.44 20.01 -116.58
CA GLU A 36 66.12 18.61 -116.35
C GLU A 36 64.70 18.40 -115.81
N ILE A 37 63.94 19.48 -115.68
CA ILE A 37 62.56 19.47 -115.19
C ILE A 37 61.59 19.26 -116.37
N PRO A 38 60.69 18.25 -116.30
CA PRO A 38 59.65 18.04 -117.30
C PRO A 38 58.78 19.30 -117.50
N ALA A 39 58.39 19.58 -118.75
CA ALA A 39 57.55 20.73 -119.12
C ALA A 39 56.32 20.96 -118.21
N PRO A 40 55.52 19.94 -117.83
CA PRO A 40 54.36 20.14 -116.95
C PRO A 40 54.71 20.49 -115.49
N LEU A 41 55.96 20.30 -115.06
CA LEU A 41 56.41 20.53 -113.68
C LEU A 41 57.18 21.84 -113.49
N LYS A 42 57.61 22.50 -114.57
CA LYS A 42 58.35 23.78 -114.53
C LYS A 42 57.65 24.89 -113.73
N PRO A 43 56.30 25.07 -113.79
CA PRO A 43 55.62 26.10 -113.02
C PRO A 43 55.71 25.90 -111.50
N PHE A 44 55.79 24.64 -111.05
CA PHE A 44 55.74 24.26 -109.64
C PHE A 44 57.14 24.10 -109.00
N ALA A 45 58.20 24.12 -109.81
CA ALA A 45 59.58 23.96 -109.36
C ALA A 45 60.00 25.03 -108.33
N LYS A 46 59.49 26.26 -108.44
CA LYS A 46 59.83 27.37 -107.53
C LYS A 46 59.02 27.40 -106.22
N PHE A 47 58.06 26.50 -106.04
CA PHE A 47 57.19 26.50 -104.86
C PHE A 47 57.90 25.90 -103.64
N ALA A 48 57.50 26.30 -102.42
CA ALA A 48 57.96 25.68 -101.19
C ALA A 48 57.56 24.17 -101.15
N PRO A 49 58.37 23.27 -100.56
CA PRO A 49 58.18 21.81 -100.67
C PRO A 49 56.76 21.31 -100.33
N ALA A 50 56.14 21.81 -99.26
CA ALA A 50 54.78 21.44 -98.86
C ALA A 50 53.70 21.94 -99.84
N LYS A 51 53.87 23.16 -100.37
CA LYS A 51 52.95 23.72 -101.39
C LYS A 51 53.13 23.03 -102.75
N ARG A 52 54.36 22.62 -103.08
CA ARG A 52 54.68 21.86 -104.29
C ARG A 52 54.06 20.46 -104.24
N ALA A 53 54.22 19.74 -103.14
CA ALA A 53 53.61 18.42 -102.97
C ALA A 53 52.09 18.47 -103.11
N LYS A 54 51.43 19.50 -102.58
CA LYS A 54 49.96 19.65 -102.69
C LYS A 54 49.47 20.11 -104.07
N ALA A 55 50.10 21.14 -104.65
CA ALA A 55 49.63 21.76 -105.91
C ALA A 55 50.04 20.97 -107.16
N ALA A 56 51.14 20.22 -107.10
CA ALA A 56 51.67 19.46 -108.23
C ALA A 56 51.46 17.94 -108.08
N ALA A 57 50.64 17.47 -107.12
CA ALA A 57 50.43 16.04 -106.88
C ALA A 57 50.06 15.24 -108.14
N ILE A 58 49.06 15.71 -108.88
CA ILE A 58 48.57 15.06 -110.11
C ILE A 58 49.63 15.10 -111.24
N PRO A 59 50.20 16.27 -111.62
CA PRO A 59 51.21 16.30 -112.68
C PRO A 59 52.52 15.60 -112.28
N MET A 60 52.87 15.51 -111.00
CA MET A 60 54.05 14.78 -110.53
C MET A 60 53.86 13.28 -110.59
N ALA A 61 52.70 12.77 -110.18
CA ALA A 61 52.37 11.36 -110.35
C ALA A 61 52.39 10.95 -111.84
N ALA A 62 51.78 11.77 -112.71
CA ALA A 62 51.77 11.52 -114.15
C ALA A 62 53.18 11.57 -114.76
N ALA A 63 54.05 12.47 -114.31
CA ALA A 63 55.43 12.57 -114.77
C ALA A 63 56.30 11.39 -114.32
N LEU A 64 56.12 10.87 -113.10
CA LEU A 64 56.84 9.68 -112.62
C LEU A 64 56.50 8.41 -113.42
N GLU A 65 55.25 8.31 -113.91
CA GLU A 65 54.79 7.20 -114.73
C GLU A 65 55.25 7.30 -116.19
N SER A 66 55.13 8.49 -116.78
CA SER A 66 55.38 8.71 -118.22
C SER A 66 56.83 9.05 -118.58
N ASP A 67 57.58 9.72 -117.71
CA ASP A 67 58.95 10.16 -117.97
C ASP A 67 59.98 9.30 -117.21
N GLY A 68 60.68 8.43 -117.96
CA GLY A 68 61.72 7.57 -117.42
C GLY A 68 62.96 8.31 -116.93
N ALA A 69 63.32 9.44 -117.53
CA ALA A 69 64.49 10.22 -117.15
C ALA A 69 64.23 11.02 -115.87
N PHE A 70 63.02 11.56 -115.70
CA PHE A 70 62.61 12.19 -114.45
C PHE A 70 62.58 11.18 -113.30
N ARG A 71 61.99 10.00 -113.51
CA ARG A 71 61.97 8.93 -112.49
C ARG A 71 63.38 8.48 -112.09
N ALA A 72 64.31 8.32 -113.03
CA ALA A 72 65.68 7.90 -112.73
C ALA A 72 66.39 8.89 -111.78
N ARG A 73 66.17 10.19 -111.96
CA ARG A 73 66.72 11.25 -111.10
C ARG A 73 66.08 11.27 -109.71
N VAL A 74 64.76 11.08 -109.65
CA VAL A 74 64.07 10.95 -108.36
C VAL A 74 64.56 9.69 -107.63
N ALA A 75 64.77 8.59 -108.35
CA ALA A 75 65.32 7.34 -107.80
C ALA A 75 66.75 7.48 -107.30
N GLU A 76 67.64 8.19 -108.03
CA GLU A 76 68.99 8.51 -107.57
C GLU A 76 68.96 9.30 -106.26
N ARG A 77 68.07 10.29 -106.18
CA ARG A 77 67.92 11.10 -104.96
C ARG A 77 67.37 10.30 -103.77
N VAL A 78 66.48 9.34 -104.02
CA VAL A 78 65.98 8.43 -102.98
C VAL A 78 67.10 7.55 -102.42
N ARG A 79 68.02 7.07 -103.28
CA ARG A 79 69.22 6.33 -102.84
C ARG A 79 70.13 7.17 -101.96
N GLU A 80 70.28 8.45 -102.26
CA GLU A 80 71.08 9.36 -101.42
C GLU A 80 70.40 9.69 -100.08
N SER A 81 69.07 9.78 -100.03
CA SER A 81 68.34 10.11 -98.80
C SER A 81 68.13 8.92 -97.88
N ALA A 82 68.01 7.71 -98.44
CA ALA A 82 67.74 6.48 -97.71
C ALA A 82 68.58 5.33 -98.31
N PRO A 83 69.91 5.32 -98.09
CA PRO A 83 70.81 4.32 -98.68
C PRO A 83 70.48 2.90 -98.20
N ASP A 84 70.32 2.69 -96.89
CA ASP A 84 70.08 1.37 -96.29
C ASP A 84 68.78 0.71 -96.77
N LEU A 85 67.70 1.50 -96.91
CA LEU A 85 66.41 1.03 -97.41
C LEU A 85 66.47 0.73 -98.91
N SER A 86 67.18 1.57 -99.68
CA SER A 86 67.34 1.39 -101.12
C SER A 86 68.14 0.13 -101.42
N GLU A 87 69.27 -0.09 -100.74
CA GLU A 87 70.10 -1.28 -100.90
C GLU A 87 69.34 -2.56 -100.52
N SER A 88 68.59 -2.54 -99.42
CA SER A 88 67.77 -3.67 -98.98
C SER A 88 66.70 -4.04 -100.02
N LEU A 89 66.02 -3.04 -100.58
CA LEU A 89 65.00 -3.25 -101.62
C LEU A 89 65.59 -3.77 -102.95
N PHE A 90 66.78 -3.32 -103.34
CA PHE A 90 67.49 -3.88 -104.50
C PHE A 90 68.00 -5.30 -104.25
N ALA A 91 68.33 -5.66 -103.00
CA ALA A 91 68.66 -7.02 -102.59
C ALA A 91 67.43 -7.94 -102.49
N GLY A 92 66.21 -7.41 -102.68
CA GLY A 92 64.96 -8.17 -102.58
C GLY A 92 64.49 -8.42 -101.16
N VAL A 93 65.12 -7.79 -100.16
CA VAL A 93 64.77 -7.93 -98.74
C VAL A 93 63.98 -6.72 -98.30
N VAL A 94 62.72 -6.95 -97.90
CA VAL A 94 61.88 -5.89 -97.31
C VAL A 94 62.19 -5.79 -95.81
N PRO A 95 62.75 -4.68 -95.32
CA PRO A 95 63.06 -4.54 -93.90
C PRO A 95 61.79 -4.48 -93.05
N ALA A 96 61.64 -5.39 -92.08
CA ALA A 96 60.46 -5.43 -91.20
C ALA A 96 60.34 -4.23 -90.23
N ALA A 97 61.43 -3.46 -90.06
CA ALA A 97 61.49 -2.31 -89.16
C ALA A 97 61.12 -0.97 -89.82
N ALA A 98 60.96 -0.92 -91.14
CA ALA A 98 60.59 0.30 -91.87
C ALA A 98 59.06 0.43 -91.98
N ASP A 99 58.55 1.67 -92.06
CA ASP A 99 57.11 1.92 -92.23
C ASP A 99 56.64 1.29 -93.56
N PRO A 100 55.64 0.40 -93.54
CA PRO A 100 55.08 -0.19 -94.75
C PRO A 100 54.65 0.84 -95.82
N HIS A 101 54.20 2.04 -95.42
CA HIS A 101 53.86 3.11 -96.37
C HIS A 101 55.10 3.68 -97.06
N GLU A 102 56.21 3.79 -96.33
CA GLU A 102 57.49 4.26 -96.85
C GLU A 102 58.14 3.21 -97.77
N ILE A 103 58.07 1.93 -97.40
CA ILE A 103 58.48 0.80 -98.24
C ILE A 103 57.74 0.80 -99.58
N ALA A 104 56.40 0.94 -99.55
CA ALA A 104 55.58 0.98 -100.75
C ALA A 104 55.89 2.20 -101.64
N ALA A 105 56.12 3.37 -101.04
CA ALA A 105 56.45 4.59 -101.78
C ALA A 105 57.85 4.55 -102.41
N VAL A 106 58.84 4.05 -101.68
CA VAL A 106 60.23 3.94 -102.15
C VAL A 106 60.35 2.84 -103.22
N ALA A 107 59.70 1.69 -103.03
CA ALA A 107 59.66 0.63 -104.04
C ALA A 107 58.97 1.09 -105.35
N TYR A 108 57.91 1.90 -105.26
CA TYR A 108 57.24 2.49 -106.43
C TYR A 108 58.15 3.41 -107.26
N VAL A 109 59.01 4.18 -106.59
CA VAL A 109 59.93 5.13 -107.23
C VAL A 109 61.18 4.46 -107.78
N LEU A 110 61.80 3.55 -107.02
CA LEU A 110 63.04 2.87 -107.39
C LEU A 110 62.84 1.76 -108.43
N ARG A 111 61.67 1.11 -108.45
CA ARG A 111 61.32 -0.04 -109.30
C ARG A 111 62.43 -1.12 -109.40
N PRO A 112 62.90 -1.67 -108.27
CA PRO A 112 63.75 -2.87 -108.29
C PRO A 112 63.00 -4.06 -108.91
N HIS A 113 63.69 -5.15 -109.23
CA HIS A 113 63.04 -6.36 -109.74
C HIS A 113 61.99 -6.88 -108.74
N GLY A 114 60.76 -7.14 -109.18
CA GLY A 114 59.67 -7.60 -108.31
C GLY A 114 59.04 -6.54 -107.40
N TRP A 115 59.26 -5.25 -107.68
CA TRP A 115 58.73 -4.13 -106.88
C TRP A 115 57.20 -4.13 -106.73
N THR A 116 56.47 -4.67 -107.70
CA THR A 116 55.00 -4.79 -107.63
C THR A 116 54.52 -5.71 -106.52
N GLY A 117 55.26 -6.80 -106.23
CA GLY A 117 55.02 -7.70 -105.11
C GLY A 117 55.31 -7.02 -103.77
N MET A 118 56.45 -6.32 -103.66
CA MET A 118 56.84 -5.59 -102.45
C MET A 118 55.82 -4.52 -102.05
N VAL A 119 55.28 -3.77 -103.02
CA VAL A 119 54.21 -2.79 -102.79
C VAL A 119 52.93 -3.48 -102.30
N LYS A 120 52.54 -4.61 -102.90
CA LYS A 120 51.36 -5.36 -102.49
C LYS A 120 51.51 -5.91 -101.07
N ASP A 121 52.65 -6.52 -100.76
CA ASP A 121 52.95 -7.11 -99.45
C ASP A 121 52.96 -6.03 -98.35
N ALA A 122 53.51 -4.85 -98.65
CA ALA A 122 53.49 -3.70 -97.74
C ALA A 122 52.06 -3.18 -97.49
N LEU A 123 51.22 -3.10 -98.53
CA LEU A 123 49.82 -2.70 -98.40
C LEU A 123 48.98 -3.74 -97.64
N ASP A 124 49.22 -5.02 -97.91
CA ASP A 124 48.57 -6.12 -97.21
C ASP A 124 48.97 -6.10 -95.72
N ALA A 125 50.23 -5.83 -95.38
CA ALA A 125 50.70 -5.66 -94.00
C ALA A 125 50.02 -4.48 -93.26
N VAL A 126 49.83 -3.32 -93.91
CA VAL A 126 49.07 -2.19 -93.33
C VAL A 126 47.62 -2.60 -93.07
N SER A 127 46.98 -3.26 -94.04
CA SER A 127 45.59 -3.69 -93.91
C SER A 127 45.41 -4.73 -92.81
N GLN A 128 46.38 -5.64 -92.65
CA GLN A 128 46.40 -6.63 -91.57
C GLN A 128 46.59 -5.96 -90.21
N GLY A 129 47.53 -5.04 -90.08
CA GLY A 129 47.73 -4.27 -88.83
C GLY A 129 46.51 -3.44 -88.43
N ALA A 130 45.81 -2.84 -89.40
CA ALA A 130 44.55 -2.13 -89.13
C ALA A 130 43.44 -3.07 -88.66
N ARG A 131 43.34 -4.29 -89.23
CA ARG A 131 42.36 -5.30 -88.82
C ARG A 131 42.67 -5.87 -87.43
N THR A 132 43.94 -6.12 -87.10
CA THR A 132 44.33 -6.60 -85.76
C THR A 132 44.06 -5.53 -84.70
N ALA A 133 44.42 -4.28 -84.95
CA ALA A 133 44.14 -3.18 -84.03
C ALA A 133 42.62 -2.96 -83.83
N ALA A 134 41.82 -3.08 -84.89
CA ALA A 134 40.36 -3.03 -84.78
C ALA A 134 39.80 -4.23 -83.99
N GLY A 135 40.37 -5.42 -84.16
CA GLY A 135 40.02 -6.62 -83.39
C GLY A 135 40.33 -6.47 -81.90
N GLU A 136 41.53 -6.01 -81.55
CA GLU A 136 41.95 -5.76 -80.17
C GLU A 136 41.09 -4.68 -79.50
N ALA A 137 40.74 -3.61 -80.22
CA ALA A 137 39.85 -2.58 -79.72
C ALA A 137 38.43 -3.11 -79.44
N ALA A 138 37.89 -3.93 -80.36
CA ALA A 138 36.59 -4.58 -80.18
C ALA A 138 36.61 -5.59 -79.02
N GLU A 139 37.68 -6.38 -78.89
CA GLU A 139 37.87 -7.30 -77.76
C GLU A 139 37.97 -6.55 -76.43
N GLY A 140 38.66 -5.41 -76.38
CA GLY A 140 38.72 -4.54 -75.22
C GLY A 140 37.37 -3.96 -74.82
N GLU A 141 36.57 -3.53 -75.79
CA GLU A 141 35.20 -3.05 -75.56
C GLU A 141 34.28 -4.19 -75.08
N LEU A 142 34.37 -5.38 -75.68
CA LEU A 142 33.64 -6.56 -75.25
C LEU A 142 34.04 -6.99 -73.83
N ALA A 143 35.33 -6.96 -73.48
CA ALA A 143 35.81 -7.26 -72.14
C ALA A 143 35.26 -6.26 -71.12
N ARG A 144 35.27 -4.97 -71.44
CA ARG A 144 34.69 -3.92 -70.60
C ARG A 144 33.18 -4.09 -70.41
N LEU A 145 32.44 -4.28 -71.50
CA LEU A 145 30.98 -4.49 -71.43
C LEU A 145 30.63 -5.76 -70.66
N ASN A 146 31.40 -6.84 -70.83
CA ASN A 146 31.21 -8.06 -70.03
C ASN A 146 31.50 -7.82 -68.55
N ALA A 147 32.54 -7.06 -68.21
CA ALA A 147 32.83 -6.69 -66.82
C ALA A 147 31.69 -5.86 -66.21
N GLU A 148 31.20 -4.84 -66.92
CA GLU A 148 30.05 -4.03 -66.50
C GLU A 148 28.77 -4.89 -66.35
N LEU A 149 28.53 -5.84 -67.26
CA LEU A 149 27.42 -6.79 -67.16
C LEU A 149 27.55 -7.73 -65.96
N THR A 150 28.76 -8.22 -65.65
CA THR A 150 28.97 -9.06 -64.47
C THR A 150 28.74 -8.27 -63.18
N GLU A 151 29.24 -7.03 -63.11
CA GLU A 151 29.04 -6.16 -61.96
C GLU A 151 27.56 -5.83 -61.74
N LEU A 152 26.83 -5.48 -62.81
CA LEU A 152 25.40 -5.22 -62.74
C LEU A 152 24.58 -6.46 -62.34
N ARG A 153 24.99 -7.65 -62.80
CA ARG A 153 24.34 -8.92 -62.40
C ARG A 153 24.59 -9.22 -60.93
N GLU A 154 25.81 -9.02 -60.43
CA GLU A 154 26.14 -9.19 -59.02
C GLU A 154 25.41 -8.17 -58.15
N SER A 155 25.36 -6.89 -58.54
CA SER A 155 24.61 -5.88 -57.80
C SER A 155 23.11 -6.18 -57.78
N ALA A 156 22.53 -6.64 -58.90
CA ALA A 156 21.13 -7.03 -58.98
C ALA A 156 20.84 -8.26 -58.10
N LYS A 157 21.74 -9.26 -58.08
CA LYS A 157 21.61 -10.43 -57.22
C LYS A 157 21.67 -10.04 -55.74
N ASN A 158 22.65 -9.22 -55.36
CA ASN A 158 22.81 -8.73 -53.98
C ASN A 158 21.59 -7.91 -53.53
N ALA A 159 21.05 -7.06 -54.41
CA ALA A 159 19.83 -6.31 -54.14
C ALA A 159 18.61 -7.23 -53.97
N ALA A 160 18.47 -8.26 -54.80
CA ALA A 160 17.39 -9.24 -54.68
C ALA A 160 17.48 -10.05 -53.38
N ASP A 161 18.68 -10.46 -52.98
CA ASP A 161 18.90 -11.20 -51.73
C ASP A 161 18.67 -10.31 -50.51
N ALA A 162 19.09 -9.04 -50.55
CA ALA A 162 18.78 -8.06 -49.50
C ALA A 162 17.27 -7.82 -49.35
N LEU A 163 16.53 -7.70 -50.47
CA LEU A 163 15.07 -7.56 -50.46
C LEU A 163 14.37 -8.81 -49.88
N ARG A 164 14.88 -10.02 -50.17
CA ARG A 164 14.35 -11.26 -49.59
C ARG A 164 14.53 -11.30 -48.09
N VAL A 165 15.73 -10.97 -47.59
CA VAL A 165 16.01 -10.92 -46.15
C VAL A 165 15.09 -9.90 -45.45
N ALA A 166 14.97 -8.69 -46.01
CA ALA A 166 14.08 -7.67 -45.47
C ALA A 166 12.60 -8.09 -45.49
N GLN A 167 12.16 -8.80 -46.53
CA GLN A 167 10.79 -9.34 -46.61
C GLN A 167 10.55 -10.41 -45.53
N ASP A 168 11.50 -11.31 -45.30
CA ASP A 168 11.38 -12.35 -44.28
C ASP A 168 11.40 -11.78 -42.86
N GLU A 169 12.21 -10.75 -42.62
CA GLU A 169 12.23 -10.02 -41.34
C GLU A 169 10.89 -9.30 -41.10
N ALA A 170 10.39 -8.55 -42.07
CA ALA A 170 9.09 -7.89 -41.97
C ALA A 170 7.93 -8.89 -41.78
N ARG A 171 8.00 -10.08 -42.40
CA ARG A 171 7.04 -11.16 -42.18
C ARG A 171 7.10 -11.69 -40.74
N ARG A 172 8.30 -11.93 -40.21
CA ARG A 172 8.50 -12.38 -38.82
C ARG A 172 7.98 -11.35 -37.82
N GLU A 173 8.30 -10.07 -38.02
CA GLU A 173 7.77 -8.97 -37.20
C GLU A 173 6.25 -8.90 -37.27
N GLY A 174 5.67 -8.98 -38.47
CA GLY A 174 4.22 -9.02 -38.67
C GLY A 174 3.55 -10.18 -37.94
N ASP A 175 4.15 -11.38 -37.96
CA ASP A 175 3.63 -12.53 -37.23
C ASP A 175 3.79 -12.40 -35.71
N GLN A 176 4.89 -11.83 -35.23
CA GLN A 176 5.08 -11.51 -33.81
C GLN A 176 4.04 -10.48 -33.33
N LEU A 177 3.81 -9.41 -34.10
CA LEU A 177 2.79 -8.41 -33.79
C LEU A 177 1.39 -9.01 -33.79
N ARG A 178 1.04 -9.85 -34.78
CA ARG A 178 -0.23 -10.57 -34.81
C ARG A 178 -0.42 -11.47 -33.59
N ARG A 179 0.63 -12.18 -33.15
CA ARG A 179 0.58 -12.99 -31.92
C ARG A 179 0.38 -12.12 -30.67
N LYS A 180 1.11 -11.00 -30.55
CA LYS A 180 0.96 -10.03 -29.45
C LYS A 180 -0.46 -9.44 -29.40
N VAL A 181 -1.02 -9.04 -30.55
CA VAL A 181 -2.40 -8.53 -30.62
C VAL A 181 -3.40 -9.59 -30.16
N ARG A 182 -3.30 -10.82 -30.66
CA ARG A 182 -4.19 -11.92 -30.22
C ARG A 182 -4.07 -12.22 -28.72
N GLN A 183 -2.85 -12.15 -28.18
CA GLN A 183 -2.61 -12.32 -26.75
C GLN A 183 -3.28 -11.20 -25.94
N LEU A 184 -3.05 -9.93 -26.33
CA LEU A 184 -3.65 -8.78 -25.66
C LEU A 184 -5.17 -8.78 -25.74
N GLU A 185 -5.76 -9.18 -26.88
CA GLU A 185 -7.21 -9.35 -27.02
C GLU A 185 -7.77 -10.46 -26.13
N ALA A 186 -7.03 -11.57 -25.97
CA ALA A 186 -7.41 -12.64 -25.06
C ALA A 186 -7.30 -12.21 -23.60
N ASP A 187 -6.25 -11.46 -23.24
CA ASP A 187 -6.03 -10.90 -21.91
C ASP A 187 -7.12 -9.88 -21.57
N MET A 188 -7.46 -8.99 -22.50
CA MET A 188 -8.56 -8.03 -22.35
C MET A 188 -9.89 -8.74 -22.14
N ARG A 189 -10.21 -9.77 -22.94
CA ARG A 189 -11.45 -10.55 -22.77
C ARG A 189 -11.49 -11.26 -21.41
N ARG A 190 -10.37 -11.83 -20.95
CA ARG A 190 -10.28 -12.44 -19.62
C ARG A 190 -10.47 -11.41 -18.50
N ALA A 191 -9.84 -10.24 -18.61
CA ALA A 191 -10.00 -9.15 -17.65
C ALA A 191 -11.43 -8.62 -17.61
N GLN A 192 -12.08 -8.46 -18.77
CA GLN A 192 -13.49 -8.06 -18.86
C GLN A 192 -14.43 -9.11 -18.24
N ALA A 193 -14.18 -10.40 -18.48
CA ALA A 193 -14.96 -11.47 -17.86
C ALA A 193 -14.78 -11.50 -16.34
N ALA A 194 -13.55 -11.34 -15.85
CA ALA A 194 -13.25 -11.23 -14.42
C ALA A 194 -13.95 -10.02 -13.79
N ALA A 195 -13.89 -8.85 -14.44
CA ALA A 195 -14.57 -7.63 -13.99
C ALA A 195 -16.09 -7.84 -13.87
N ARG A 196 -16.73 -8.40 -14.91
CA ARG A 196 -18.17 -8.72 -14.88
C ARG A 196 -18.50 -9.69 -13.74
N SER A 197 -17.68 -10.73 -13.54
CA SER A 197 -17.90 -11.67 -12.44
C SER A 197 -17.78 -11.00 -11.06
N ALA A 198 -16.82 -10.08 -10.89
CA ALA A 198 -16.63 -9.32 -9.66
C ALA A 198 -17.77 -8.34 -9.41
N GLU A 199 -18.28 -7.68 -10.46
CA GLU A 199 -19.48 -6.82 -10.38
C GLU A 199 -20.71 -7.62 -9.96
N THR A 200 -20.93 -8.80 -10.55
CA THR A 200 -22.05 -9.66 -10.14
C THR A 200 -21.90 -10.14 -8.69
N ALA A 201 -20.68 -10.49 -8.25
CA ALA A 201 -20.43 -10.89 -6.87
C ALA A 201 -20.65 -9.73 -5.89
N LEU A 202 -20.20 -8.52 -6.25
CA LEU A 202 -20.43 -7.32 -5.45
C LEU A 202 -21.92 -7.00 -5.33
N GLU A 203 -22.68 -7.13 -6.41
CA GLU A 203 -24.13 -6.90 -6.38
C GLU A 203 -24.85 -7.96 -5.52
N THR A 204 -24.43 -9.23 -5.60
CA THR A 204 -24.95 -10.26 -4.69
C THR A 204 -24.64 -9.95 -3.23
N GLU A 205 -23.42 -9.53 -2.91
CA GLU A 205 -23.05 -9.14 -1.54
C GLU A 205 -23.78 -7.89 -1.05
N ARG A 206 -24.05 -6.92 -1.94
CA ARG A 206 -24.84 -5.74 -1.61
C ARG A 206 -26.29 -6.11 -1.31
N THR A 207 -26.89 -6.99 -2.11
CA THR A 207 -28.27 -7.43 -1.89
C THR A 207 -28.42 -8.29 -0.63
N THR A 208 -27.46 -9.18 -0.33
CA THR A 208 -27.45 -9.94 0.92
C THR A 208 -27.25 -9.04 2.14
N ALA A 209 -26.32 -8.09 2.07
CA ALA A 209 -26.08 -7.12 3.15
C ALA A 209 -27.31 -6.22 3.38
N ALA A 210 -27.97 -5.75 2.31
CA ALA A 210 -29.19 -4.96 2.41
C ALA A 210 -30.35 -5.76 3.04
N ALA A 211 -30.49 -7.03 2.67
CA ALA A 211 -31.49 -7.92 3.27
C ALA A 211 -31.23 -8.17 4.75
N ALA A 212 -29.97 -8.41 5.14
CA ALA A 212 -29.56 -8.60 6.53
C ALA A 212 -29.74 -7.31 7.37
N ALA A 213 -29.44 -6.15 6.80
CA ALA A 213 -29.70 -4.87 7.45
C ALA A 213 -31.19 -4.65 7.69
N SER A 214 -32.03 -4.91 6.68
CA SER A 214 -33.49 -4.80 6.79
C SER A 214 -34.08 -5.76 7.84
N SER A 215 -33.58 -7.01 7.93
CA SER A 215 -34.03 -7.95 8.96
C SER A 215 -33.62 -7.50 10.36
N ALA A 216 -32.38 -7.03 10.53
CA ALA A 216 -31.88 -6.49 11.80
C ALA A 216 -32.66 -5.25 12.24
N GLU A 217 -32.99 -4.35 11.32
CA GLU A 217 -33.85 -3.19 11.61
C GLU A 217 -35.26 -3.61 12.04
N ALA A 218 -35.85 -4.61 11.39
CA ALA A 218 -37.17 -5.13 11.75
C ALA A 218 -37.14 -5.77 13.15
N GLU A 219 -36.09 -6.51 13.50
CA GLU A 219 -35.88 -7.05 14.85
C GLU A 219 -35.70 -5.94 15.89
N LEU A 220 -34.89 -4.92 15.61
CA LEU A 220 -34.73 -3.77 16.49
C LEU A 220 -36.06 -3.04 16.72
N ARG A 221 -36.88 -2.86 15.68
CA ARG A 221 -38.23 -2.29 15.82
C ARG A 221 -39.10 -3.17 16.72
N ARG A 222 -39.12 -4.49 16.52
CA ARG A 222 -39.87 -5.44 17.37
C ARG A 222 -39.41 -5.42 18.82
N LEU A 223 -38.09 -5.38 19.06
CA LEU A 223 -37.51 -5.31 20.40
C LEU A 223 -37.86 -3.99 21.08
N ARG A 224 -37.82 -2.86 20.37
CA ARG A 224 -38.27 -1.56 20.90
C ARG A 224 -39.76 -1.57 21.27
N THR A 225 -40.62 -2.16 20.43
CA THR A 225 -42.05 -2.32 20.77
C THR A 225 -42.24 -3.22 21.99
N ARG A 226 -41.48 -4.31 22.12
CA ARG A 226 -41.53 -5.18 23.32
C ARG A 226 -41.03 -4.48 24.58
N LEU A 227 -39.96 -3.70 24.46
CA LEU A 227 -39.40 -2.93 25.57
C LEU A 227 -40.41 -1.90 26.08
N THR A 228 -40.97 -1.09 25.18
CA THR A 228 -41.99 -0.09 25.53
C THR A 228 -43.25 -0.75 26.14
N ALA A 229 -43.69 -1.90 25.62
CA ALA A 229 -44.78 -2.66 26.22
C ALA A 229 -44.43 -3.15 27.63
N ALA A 230 -43.22 -3.70 27.84
CA ALA A 230 -42.77 -4.17 29.15
C ALA A 230 -42.62 -3.02 30.17
N GLU A 231 -42.09 -1.87 29.74
CA GLU A 231 -42.01 -0.65 30.56
C GLU A 231 -43.41 -0.17 30.97
N SER A 232 -44.37 -0.14 30.04
CA SER A 232 -45.75 0.25 30.34
C SER A 232 -46.45 -0.73 31.31
N ALA A 233 -46.15 -2.03 31.20
CA ALA A 233 -46.66 -3.05 32.11
C ALA A 233 -46.06 -2.89 33.52
N LEU A 234 -44.75 -2.61 33.60
CA LEU A 234 -44.06 -2.33 34.85
C LEU A 234 -44.63 -1.08 35.55
N ASP A 235 -44.86 0.00 34.81
CA ASP A 235 -45.44 1.23 35.36
C ASP A 235 -46.87 1.03 35.82
N THR A 236 -47.64 0.18 35.15
CA THR A 236 -48.99 -0.19 35.57
C THR A 236 -48.96 -1.04 36.85
N ALA A 237 -48.05 -2.02 36.94
CA ALA A 237 -47.84 -2.83 38.14
C ALA A 237 -47.33 -2.00 39.33
N ARG A 238 -46.46 -1.00 39.09
CA ARG A 238 -46.00 -0.06 40.11
C ARG A 238 -47.14 0.81 40.63
N ARG A 239 -48.00 1.31 39.74
CA ARG A 239 -49.18 2.11 40.11
C ARG A 239 -50.17 1.26 40.92
N SER A 240 -50.48 0.04 40.51
CA SER A 240 -51.37 -0.85 41.28
C SER A 240 -50.79 -1.19 42.66
N ALA A 241 -49.50 -1.51 42.75
CA ALA A 241 -48.82 -1.78 44.02
C ALA A 241 -48.74 -0.55 44.94
N ARG A 242 -48.66 0.67 44.38
CA ARG A 242 -48.73 1.92 45.16
C ARG A 242 -50.16 2.19 45.65
N SER A 243 -51.16 1.99 44.80
CA SER A 243 -52.59 2.13 45.18
C SER A 243 -52.97 1.15 46.30
N GLY A 244 -52.59 -0.13 46.16
CA GLY A 244 -52.86 -1.14 47.18
C GLY A 244 -52.18 -0.84 48.52
N ARG A 245 -50.96 -0.27 48.50
CA ARG A 245 -50.31 0.23 49.72
C ARG A 245 -51.02 1.43 50.32
N SER A 246 -51.43 2.41 49.52
CA SER A 246 -52.16 3.57 50.05
C SER A 246 -53.51 3.20 50.68
N GLU A 247 -54.21 2.22 50.13
CA GLU A 247 -55.44 1.69 50.74
C GLU A 247 -55.15 0.98 52.07
N GLY A 248 -54.09 0.16 52.11
CA GLY A 248 -53.61 -0.47 53.34
C GLY A 248 -53.21 0.53 54.42
N ASP A 249 -52.42 1.54 54.04
CA ASP A 249 -51.96 2.61 54.94
C ASP A 249 -53.14 3.46 55.45
N MET A 250 -54.13 3.76 54.60
CA MET A 250 -55.35 4.46 55.00
C MET A 250 -56.15 3.66 56.03
N ARG A 251 -56.33 2.35 55.79
CA ARG A 251 -57.01 1.45 56.75
C ARG A 251 -56.25 1.36 58.07
N LEU A 252 -54.92 1.23 58.03
CA LEU A 252 -54.09 1.21 59.22
C LEU A 252 -54.22 2.51 60.01
N ARG A 253 -54.18 3.66 59.33
CA ARG A 253 -54.32 4.96 59.97
C ARG A 253 -55.66 5.10 60.68
N LEU A 254 -56.76 4.71 60.02
CA LEU A 254 -58.09 4.71 60.62
C LEU A 254 -58.15 3.82 61.87
N LEU A 255 -57.58 2.60 61.82
CA LEU A 255 -57.53 1.71 62.98
C LEU A 255 -56.71 2.30 64.14
N LEU A 256 -55.56 2.91 63.85
CA LEU A 256 -54.73 3.56 64.87
C LEU A 256 -55.44 4.78 65.48
N ASP A 257 -56.11 5.60 64.67
CA ASP A 257 -56.88 6.75 65.17
C ASP A 257 -58.06 6.28 66.04
N THR A 258 -58.72 5.18 65.70
CA THR A 258 -59.77 4.59 66.56
C THR A 258 -59.22 4.09 67.89
N LEU A 259 -58.07 3.40 67.89
CA LEU A 259 -57.41 2.95 69.13
C LEU A 259 -56.98 4.12 69.99
N ALA A 260 -56.35 5.15 69.40
CA ALA A 260 -55.94 6.35 70.13
C ALA A 260 -57.14 7.10 70.71
N GLY A 261 -58.26 7.17 69.99
CA GLY A 261 -59.53 7.70 70.49
C GLY A 261 -60.07 6.90 71.68
N SER A 262 -60.04 5.58 71.61
CA SER A 262 -60.46 4.69 72.71
C SER A 262 -59.59 4.86 73.96
N VAL A 263 -58.26 4.98 73.81
CA VAL A 263 -57.34 5.24 74.94
C VAL A 263 -57.66 6.58 75.61
N LYS A 264 -57.80 7.66 74.83
CA LYS A 264 -58.18 8.98 75.38
C LYS A 264 -59.55 8.97 76.06
N GLY A 265 -60.51 8.22 75.52
CA GLY A 265 -61.81 8.00 76.14
C GLY A 265 -61.68 7.31 77.50
N LEU A 266 -60.86 6.26 77.57
CA LEU A 266 -60.57 5.52 78.79
C LEU A 266 -59.86 6.40 79.85
N GLU A 267 -58.87 7.20 79.44
CA GLU A 267 -58.17 8.16 80.32
C GLU A 267 -59.15 9.18 80.93
N ARG A 268 -60.12 9.66 80.15
CA ARG A 268 -61.15 10.61 80.60
C ARG A 268 -62.14 9.99 81.58
N GLU A 269 -62.61 8.77 81.32
CA GLU A 269 -63.55 8.04 82.21
C GLU A 269 -62.88 7.60 83.52
N LEU A 270 -61.60 7.22 83.48
CA LEU A 270 -60.84 6.82 84.67
C LEU A 270 -60.32 8.02 85.49
N ALA A 271 -60.48 9.26 85.01
CA ALA A 271 -60.05 10.50 85.66
C ALA A 271 -58.61 10.47 86.18
N LEU A 272 -57.69 9.83 85.44
CA LEU A 272 -56.31 9.64 85.87
C LEU A 272 -55.53 10.98 85.80
N PRO A 273 -55.05 11.53 86.92
CA PRO A 273 -54.16 12.69 86.89
C PRO A 273 -52.79 12.29 86.32
N PRO A 274 -52.04 13.22 85.70
CA PRO A 274 -50.67 12.95 85.25
C PRO A 274 -49.81 12.51 86.45
N THR A 275 -49.16 11.36 86.33
CA THR A 275 -48.32 10.79 87.40
C THR A 275 -47.09 11.67 87.62
N GLN A 276 -46.93 12.18 88.84
CA GLN A 276 -45.75 12.96 89.26
C GLN A 276 -44.67 12.07 89.88
N ASP A 277 -45.07 10.96 90.52
CA ASP A 277 -44.19 9.99 91.15
C ASP A 277 -44.07 8.72 90.30
N ARG A 278 -42.87 8.14 90.26
CA ARG A 278 -42.61 6.90 89.50
C ARG A 278 -42.57 5.70 90.44
N PRO A 279 -43.05 4.52 90.02
CA PRO A 279 -43.09 3.32 90.85
C PRO A 279 -41.75 2.97 91.51
N ALA A 280 -40.65 3.04 90.75
CA ALA A 280 -39.32 2.81 91.28
C ALA A 280 -38.81 3.86 92.29
N ASP A 281 -39.47 4.99 92.50
CA ASP A 281 -39.17 5.94 93.58
C ASP A 281 -39.71 5.46 94.94
N SER A 282 -40.65 4.50 94.96
CA SER A 282 -41.31 4.01 96.18
C SER A 282 -40.61 2.80 96.85
N VAL A 283 -39.57 2.25 96.24
CA VAL A 283 -38.92 1.01 96.68
C VAL A 283 -37.82 1.28 97.72
N ALA A 284 -38.18 1.19 99.01
CA ALA A 284 -37.25 0.94 100.13
C ALA A 284 -37.66 -0.38 100.82
N ALA A 285 -36.73 -1.33 100.89
CA ALA A 285 -36.82 -2.68 101.47
C ALA A 285 -38.18 -3.14 102.05
N SER A 286 -38.99 -3.87 101.26
CA SER A 286 -39.90 -4.93 101.74
C SER A 286 -40.40 -5.82 100.58
N ALA A 287 -40.87 -7.03 100.93
CA ALA A 287 -41.08 -8.20 100.06
C ALA A 287 -42.47 -8.27 99.36
N PRO A 288 -42.63 -9.08 98.27
CA PRO A 288 -43.66 -8.87 97.25
C PRO A 288 -44.82 -9.89 97.23
N ASP A 289 -45.94 -9.50 96.61
CA ASP A 289 -47.00 -10.39 96.09
C ASP A 289 -46.90 -10.47 94.55
N THR A 290 -47.00 -11.70 94.02
CA THR A 290 -46.74 -12.05 92.62
C THR A 290 -48.01 -12.29 91.81
N VAL A 291 -48.19 -11.62 90.67
CA VAL A 291 -48.97 -12.13 89.52
C VAL A 291 -48.39 -11.61 88.20
N ALA A 292 -48.20 -12.51 87.22
CA ALA A 292 -47.67 -12.26 85.89
C ALA A 292 -48.73 -11.86 84.85
N PRO A 293 -48.31 -11.22 83.74
CA PRO A 293 -48.83 -11.61 82.42
C PRO A 293 -47.79 -11.66 81.29
N SER A 294 -48.27 -12.26 80.21
CA SER A 294 -47.63 -12.93 79.08
C SER A 294 -46.78 -12.11 78.10
N ASP A 295 -45.77 -12.81 77.56
CA ASP A 295 -44.89 -12.47 76.44
C ASP A 295 -45.63 -11.97 75.18
N MET A 296 -45.27 -10.76 74.73
CA MET A 296 -45.50 -10.29 73.36
C MET A 296 -44.30 -10.68 72.49
N SER A 297 -44.50 -11.69 71.65
CA SER A 297 -43.52 -12.25 70.73
C SER A 297 -43.23 -11.31 69.54
N MET A 298 -42.06 -10.66 69.57
CA MET A 298 -41.41 -10.11 68.37
C MET A 298 -40.29 -11.06 67.94
N GLN A 299 -40.66 -12.19 67.33
CA GLN A 299 -39.73 -13.07 66.62
C GLN A 299 -39.25 -12.37 65.34
N GLY A 300 -37.93 -12.19 65.17
CA GLY A 300 -37.38 -11.84 63.85
C GLY A 300 -36.04 -11.10 63.76
N ARG A 301 -35.32 -10.83 64.85
CA ARG A 301 -33.98 -10.23 64.80
C ARG A 301 -33.00 -10.92 65.76
N ALA A 302 -31.72 -10.94 65.38
CA ALA A 302 -30.66 -11.54 66.19
C ALA A 302 -30.71 -10.99 67.62
N LYS A 303 -30.63 -11.87 68.62
CA LYS A 303 -30.80 -11.53 70.04
C LYS A 303 -29.81 -10.47 70.55
N ASP A 304 -28.75 -10.15 69.80
CA ASP A 304 -27.62 -9.31 70.21
C ASP A 304 -27.45 -8.00 69.41
N ASP A 305 -28.47 -7.54 68.67
CA ASP A 305 -28.41 -6.28 67.91
C ASP A 305 -28.65 -5.04 68.81
N PRO A 306 -27.71 -4.09 68.93
CA PRO A 306 -27.90 -2.86 69.71
C PRO A 306 -29.06 -1.97 69.20
N ALA A 307 -29.48 -2.10 67.93
CA ALA A 307 -30.64 -1.36 67.42
C ALA A 307 -31.97 -1.80 68.08
N LEU A 308 -32.04 -3.04 68.59
CA LEU A 308 -33.18 -3.52 69.37
C LEU A 308 -33.27 -2.80 70.72
N LEU A 309 -32.14 -2.55 71.36
CA LEU A 309 -32.10 -1.79 72.62
C LEU A 309 -32.60 -0.36 72.40
N ASP A 310 -32.17 0.31 71.32
CA ASP A 310 -32.69 1.64 70.98
C ASP A 310 -34.21 1.62 70.77
N GLN A 311 -34.74 0.66 70.02
CA GLN A 311 -36.18 0.54 69.78
C GLN A 311 -36.95 0.35 71.10
N LEU A 312 -36.44 -0.47 72.01
CA LEU A 312 -37.06 -0.70 73.32
C LEU A 312 -37.04 0.54 74.20
N LEU A 313 -35.94 1.30 74.19
CA LEU A 313 -35.80 2.50 75.00
C LEU A 313 -36.59 3.70 74.47
N THR A 314 -36.99 3.68 73.19
CA THR A 314 -37.90 4.70 72.62
C THR A 314 -39.38 4.44 72.94
N LEU A 315 -39.72 3.30 73.57
CA LEU A 315 -41.09 3.05 74.00
C LEU A 315 -41.49 4.08 75.07
N PRO A 316 -42.74 4.59 75.04
CA PRO A 316 -43.22 5.52 76.06
C PRO A 316 -43.05 4.92 77.46
N MET A 317 -42.51 5.73 78.39
CA MET A 317 -42.31 5.35 79.80
C MET A 317 -41.40 4.13 80.04
N ALA A 318 -40.56 3.73 79.08
CA ALA A 318 -39.63 2.63 79.26
C ALA A 318 -38.71 2.85 80.48
N HIS A 319 -38.47 1.78 81.24
CA HIS A 319 -37.57 1.77 82.38
C HIS A 319 -36.40 0.80 82.13
N LEU A 320 -35.19 1.33 82.16
CA LEU A 320 -33.95 0.60 82.01
C LEU A 320 -33.32 0.38 83.39
N VAL A 321 -33.22 -0.87 83.82
CA VAL A 321 -32.50 -1.29 85.04
C VAL A 321 -31.18 -1.92 84.63
N VAL A 322 -30.06 -1.47 85.19
CA VAL A 322 -28.71 -1.89 84.79
C VAL A 322 -27.99 -2.51 85.98
N ASP A 323 -27.51 -3.73 85.80
CA ASP A 323 -26.57 -4.38 86.71
C ASP A 323 -25.16 -3.83 86.48
N GLY A 324 -24.76 -2.93 87.38
CA GLY A 324 -23.60 -2.09 87.20
C GLY A 324 -22.30 -2.87 87.07
N TYR A 325 -22.00 -3.77 88.00
CA TYR A 325 -20.74 -4.52 87.96
C TYR A 325 -20.71 -5.61 86.90
N ASN A 326 -21.85 -6.22 86.56
CA ASN A 326 -21.91 -7.15 85.45
C ASN A 326 -21.51 -6.47 84.13
N VAL A 327 -22.02 -5.26 83.92
CA VAL A 327 -21.70 -4.45 82.74
C VAL A 327 -20.25 -3.95 82.78
N THR A 328 -19.79 -3.40 83.91
CA THR A 328 -18.46 -2.79 83.97
C THR A 328 -17.33 -3.83 83.90
N LYS A 329 -17.47 -4.99 84.57
CA LYS A 329 -16.50 -6.09 84.50
C LYS A 329 -16.36 -6.65 83.08
N SER A 330 -17.46 -6.65 82.31
CA SER A 330 -17.45 -7.11 80.92
C SER A 330 -16.84 -6.08 79.96
N GLY A 331 -17.03 -4.78 80.20
CA GLY A 331 -16.66 -3.73 79.25
C GLY A 331 -15.30 -3.07 79.46
N TYR A 332 -14.86 -2.93 80.71
CA TYR A 332 -13.60 -2.25 81.05
C TYR A 332 -13.01 -2.80 82.35
N PRO A 333 -12.62 -4.10 82.37
CA PRO A 333 -12.15 -4.81 83.57
C PRO A 333 -10.85 -4.26 84.16
N THR A 334 -10.08 -3.51 83.37
CA THR A 334 -8.77 -2.95 83.76
C THR A 334 -8.88 -1.66 84.58
N LEU A 335 -10.06 -1.04 84.67
CA LEU A 335 -10.29 0.18 85.45
C LEU A 335 -10.56 -0.15 86.92
N SER A 336 -10.23 0.78 87.83
CA SER A 336 -10.61 0.65 89.24
C SER A 336 -12.14 0.69 89.41
N LEU A 337 -12.69 0.05 90.46
CA LEU A 337 -14.14 0.02 90.68
C LEU A 337 -14.78 1.41 90.74
N ALA A 338 -14.06 2.43 91.22
CA ALA A 338 -14.52 3.82 91.23
C ALA A 338 -14.63 4.40 89.80
N GLU A 339 -13.60 4.22 88.98
CA GLU A 339 -13.58 4.67 87.57
C GLU A 339 -14.61 3.92 86.73
N GLN A 340 -14.79 2.62 87.00
CA GLN A 340 -15.82 1.80 86.38
C GLN A 340 -17.22 2.42 86.57
N ARG A 341 -17.57 2.77 87.82
CA ARG A 341 -18.86 3.39 88.16
C ARG A 341 -19.07 4.72 87.46
N VAL A 342 -18.07 5.61 87.50
CA VAL A 342 -18.15 6.93 86.86
C VAL A 342 -18.35 6.79 85.35
N ARG A 343 -17.61 5.88 84.70
CA ARG A 343 -17.72 5.64 83.26
C ARG A 343 -19.09 5.09 82.86
N LEU A 344 -19.62 4.10 83.61
CA LEU A 344 -20.95 3.55 83.33
C LEU A 344 -22.03 4.61 83.47
N VAL A 345 -22.04 5.31 84.60
CA VAL A 345 -23.09 6.30 84.94
C VAL A 345 -23.07 7.47 83.95
N GLY A 346 -21.89 7.92 83.51
CA GLY A 346 -21.77 8.93 82.45
C GLY A 346 -22.37 8.47 81.11
N GLY A 347 -22.08 7.24 80.69
CA GLY A 347 -22.66 6.65 79.47
C GLY A 347 -24.18 6.51 79.57
N LEU A 348 -24.68 6.04 80.71
CA LEU A 348 -26.12 5.91 80.98
C LEU A 348 -26.83 7.26 80.98
N ALA A 349 -26.19 8.34 81.47
CA ALA A 349 -26.77 9.67 81.45
C ALA A 349 -26.94 10.21 80.02
N ALA A 350 -25.94 9.98 79.16
CA ALA A 350 -26.04 10.32 77.75
C ALA A 350 -27.13 9.49 77.04
N LEU A 351 -27.31 8.22 77.43
CA LEU A 351 -28.37 7.37 76.91
C LEU A 351 -29.75 7.88 77.35
N ALA A 352 -29.95 8.14 78.64
CA ALA A 352 -31.20 8.66 79.20
C ALA A 352 -31.62 9.99 78.56
N ALA A 353 -30.67 10.92 78.35
CA ALA A 353 -30.94 12.21 77.73
C ALA A 353 -31.42 12.10 76.27
N ARG A 354 -30.99 11.05 75.54
CA ARG A 354 -31.37 10.84 74.15
C ARG A 354 -32.69 10.09 74.00
N THR A 355 -32.92 9.08 74.84
CA THR A 355 -34.10 8.21 74.73
C THR A 355 -35.27 8.69 75.57
N GLY A 356 -35.03 9.50 76.61
CA GLY A 356 -36.03 9.87 77.59
C GLY A 356 -36.45 8.73 78.52
N ALA A 357 -35.84 7.55 78.38
CA ALA A 357 -36.13 6.39 79.22
C ALA A 357 -35.72 6.68 80.68
N GLU A 358 -36.49 6.14 81.62
CA GLU A 358 -36.07 6.12 83.02
C GLU A 358 -34.90 5.15 83.16
N VAL A 359 -33.78 5.56 83.79
CA VAL A 359 -32.61 4.68 83.96
C VAL A 359 -32.28 4.51 85.43
N THR A 360 -32.12 3.27 85.87
CA THR A 360 -31.67 2.90 87.22
C THR A 360 -30.46 1.98 87.13
N CYS A 361 -29.32 2.42 87.66
CA CYS A 361 -28.10 1.62 87.74
C CYS A 361 -27.94 1.09 89.16
N VAL A 362 -27.82 -0.22 89.32
CA VAL A 362 -27.67 -0.90 90.61
C VAL A 362 -26.23 -1.40 90.73
N PHE A 363 -25.55 -1.06 91.82
CA PHE A 363 -24.23 -1.59 92.16
C PHE A 363 -24.31 -2.44 93.43
N ASP A 364 -23.46 -3.47 93.51
CA ASP A 364 -23.31 -4.29 94.72
C ASP A 364 -22.64 -3.47 95.84
N GLY A 365 -23.31 -3.36 96.99
CA GLY A 365 -22.86 -2.66 98.17
C GLY A 365 -21.76 -3.39 98.96
N ALA A 366 -21.58 -4.71 98.75
CA ALA A 366 -20.54 -5.49 99.43
C ALA A 366 -19.11 -5.09 99.01
N ALA A 367 -18.96 -4.42 97.87
CA ALA A 367 -17.68 -3.98 97.32
C ALA A 367 -17.30 -2.52 97.69
N LEU A 368 -17.84 -1.98 98.80
CA LEU A 368 -17.63 -0.60 99.25
C LEU A 368 -16.83 -0.53 100.56
N ASP A 369 -15.65 0.11 100.54
CA ASP A 369 -14.82 0.40 101.73
C ASP A 369 -15.22 1.73 102.44
N GLY A 370 -16.39 2.29 102.14
CA GLY A 370 -16.89 3.54 102.73
C GLY A 370 -18.01 4.21 101.92
N PRO A 371 -18.61 5.32 102.43
CA PRO A 371 -19.71 6.01 101.76
C PRO A 371 -19.23 6.63 100.44
N VAL A 372 -19.70 6.09 99.31
CA VAL A 372 -19.36 6.59 97.98
C VAL A 372 -20.25 7.77 97.61
N ARG A 373 -19.66 8.95 97.46
CA ARG A 373 -20.34 10.11 96.86
C ARG A 373 -20.18 10.08 95.34
N LEU A 374 -21.15 9.52 94.63
CA LEU A 374 -21.30 9.72 93.19
C LEU A 374 -22.25 10.91 92.95
N THR A 375 -21.83 11.86 92.12
CA THR A 375 -22.74 12.89 91.58
C THR A 375 -23.72 12.19 90.65
N GLN A 376 -24.98 12.06 91.05
CA GLN A 376 -26.02 11.43 90.22
C GLN A 376 -26.37 12.37 89.06
N PRO A 377 -26.07 12.02 87.79
CA PRO A 377 -26.46 12.83 86.66
C PRO A 377 -27.99 12.88 86.53
N ARG A 378 -28.53 13.99 86.00
CA ARG A 378 -29.96 14.10 85.73
C ARG A 378 -30.40 12.97 84.79
N GLY A 379 -31.46 12.24 85.18
CA GLY A 379 -32.04 11.15 84.38
C GLY A 379 -31.53 9.75 84.70
N VAL A 380 -30.52 9.59 85.58
CA VAL A 380 -30.03 8.27 86.03
C VAL A 380 -30.10 8.17 87.54
N ARG A 381 -30.88 7.21 88.05
CA ARG A 381 -30.90 6.83 89.47
C ARG A 381 -29.81 5.81 89.74
N VAL A 382 -28.95 6.06 90.72
CA VAL A 382 -27.89 5.12 91.12
C VAL A 382 -28.22 4.57 92.49
N LEU A 383 -28.39 3.24 92.58
CA LEU A 383 -28.70 2.52 93.80
C LEU A 383 -27.57 1.57 94.17
N PHE A 384 -27.35 1.39 95.47
CA PHE A 384 -26.45 0.38 96.01
C PHE A 384 -27.27 -0.65 96.79
N SER A 385 -26.96 -1.93 96.67
CA SER A 385 -27.58 -2.95 97.53
C SER A 385 -27.18 -2.75 99.00
N ALA A 386 -27.97 -3.27 99.94
CA ALA A 386 -27.65 -3.22 101.35
C ALA A 386 -26.38 -4.06 101.65
N PRO A 387 -25.61 -3.75 102.72
CA PRO A 387 -24.48 -4.58 103.13
C PRO A 387 -24.92 -6.04 103.35
N GLY A 388 -24.31 -6.98 102.63
CA GLY A 388 -24.65 -8.41 102.68
C GLY A 388 -25.74 -8.87 101.70
N GLU A 389 -26.30 -7.97 100.88
CA GLU A 389 -27.27 -8.28 99.82
C GLU A 389 -26.62 -8.13 98.43
N ILE A 390 -26.82 -9.12 97.55
CA ILE A 390 -26.33 -9.09 96.16
C ILE A 390 -27.24 -8.17 95.33
N ALA A 391 -26.65 -7.42 94.39
CA ALA A 391 -27.36 -6.49 93.49
C ALA A 391 -28.54 -7.14 92.74
N ASP A 392 -28.42 -8.42 92.40
CA ASP A 392 -29.43 -9.24 91.73
C ASP A 392 -30.80 -9.20 92.43
N GLU A 393 -30.81 -9.28 93.76
CA GLU A 393 -32.06 -9.27 94.53
C GLU A 393 -32.73 -7.90 94.48
N LEU A 394 -31.94 -6.83 94.57
CA LEU A 394 -32.44 -5.47 94.42
C LEU A 394 -33.00 -5.23 93.01
N ILE A 395 -32.36 -5.75 91.96
CA ILE A 395 -32.86 -5.67 90.58
C ILE A 395 -34.19 -6.40 90.44
N ARG A 396 -34.32 -7.62 90.99
CA ARG A 396 -35.58 -8.38 91.00
C ARG A 396 -36.70 -7.61 91.70
N ARG A 397 -36.41 -6.95 92.83
CA ARG A 397 -37.38 -6.09 93.54
C ARG A 397 -37.81 -4.87 92.71
N LEU A 398 -36.87 -4.18 92.08
CA LEU A 398 -37.18 -3.02 91.24
C LEU A 398 -38.11 -3.41 90.10
N VAL A 399 -37.82 -4.54 89.43
CA VAL A 399 -38.69 -5.04 88.37
C VAL A 399 -40.07 -5.43 88.89
N ALA A 400 -40.15 -6.09 90.05
CA ALA A 400 -41.42 -6.50 90.62
C ALA A 400 -42.30 -5.32 91.08
N ALA A 401 -41.68 -4.20 91.47
CA ALA A 401 -42.40 -2.99 91.86
C ALA A 401 -42.98 -2.22 90.67
N GLU A 402 -42.54 -2.51 89.45
CA GLU A 402 -43.03 -1.82 88.27
C GLU A 402 -44.44 -2.32 87.88
N PRO A 403 -45.35 -1.42 87.48
CA PRO A 403 -46.69 -1.78 87.06
C PRO A 403 -46.65 -2.76 85.89
N VAL A 404 -47.47 -3.79 86.01
CA VAL A 404 -47.72 -4.75 84.95
C VAL A 404 -48.11 -4.02 83.66
N GLY A 405 -47.34 -4.23 82.59
CA GLY A 405 -47.55 -3.60 81.28
C GLY A 405 -46.61 -2.44 80.96
N ARG A 406 -45.84 -1.93 81.93
CA ARG A 406 -44.76 -0.97 81.68
C ARG A 406 -43.58 -1.68 81.01
N PRO A 407 -42.97 -1.14 79.93
CA PRO A 407 -41.77 -1.73 79.34
C PRO A 407 -40.57 -1.61 80.30
N VAL A 408 -40.19 -2.71 80.95
CA VAL A 408 -38.99 -2.78 81.80
C VAL A 408 -37.91 -3.59 81.07
N VAL A 409 -36.73 -2.99 80.91
CA VAL A 409 -35.56 -3.61 80.28
C VAL A 409 -34.48 -3.77 81.35
N VAL A 410 -34.00 -4.99 81.56
CA VAL A 410 -32.94 -5.28 82.52
C VAL A 410 -31.67 -5.64 81.78
N VAL A 411 -30.58 -4.93 82.03
CA VAL A 411 -29.28 -5.24 81.47
C VAL A 411 -28.45 -6.00 82.48
N SER A 412 -28.27 -7.31 82.24
CA SER A 412 -27.32 -8.18 82.93
C SER A 412 -26.98 -9.37 82.03
N SER A 413 -25.75 -9.86 82.13
CA SER A 413 -25.30 -11.10 81.50
C SER A 413 -25.39 -12.30 82.43
N ASP A 414 -25.85 -12.11 83.68
CA ASP A 414 -26.12 -13.20 84.61
C ASP A 414 -27.40 -13.94 84.20
N ARG A 415 -27.30 -15.27 84.08
CA ARG A 415 -28.43 -16.11 83.69
C ARG A 415 -29.50 -16.17 84.78
N GLU A 416 -29.12 -16.16 86.06
CA GLU A 416 -30.07 -16.22 87.16
C GLU A 416 -30.90 -14.94 87.24
N VAL A 417 -30.27 -13.79 87.08
CA VAL A 417 -30.95 -12.49 86.98
C VAL A 417 -31.86 -12.47 85.75
N ALA A 418 -31.36 -12.87 84.59
CA ALA A 418 -32.13 -12.86 83.35
C ALA A 418 -33.39 -13.73 83.42
N GLU A 419 -33.32 -14.90 84.05
CA GLU A 419 -34.48 -15.77 84.28
C GLU A 419 -35.42 -15.21 85.36
N GLY A 420 -34.86 -14.64 86.43
CA GLY A 420 -35.63 -14.01 87.51
C GLY A 420 -36.47 -12.83 87.02
N VAL A 421 -35.86 -11.89 86.30
CA VAL A 421 -36.56 -10.69 85.84
C VAL A 421 -37.52 -10.99 84.69
N ARG A 422 -37.24 -12.02 83.88
CA ARG A 422 -38.18 -12.49 82.84
C ARG A 422 -39.47 -13.03 83.46
N ARG A 423 -39.37 -13.78 84.58
CA ARG A 423 -40.55 -14.26 85.32
C ARG A 423 -41.40 -13.10 85.87
N SER A 424 -40.80 -11.96 86.14
CA SER A 424 -41.48 -10.73 86.60
C SER A 424 -41.91 -9.80 85.45
N GLY A 425 -41.82 -10.22 84.19
CA GLY A 425 -42.32 -9.47 83.03
C GLY A 425 -41.34 -8.45 82.43
N ALA A 426 -40.10 -8.36 82.92
CA ALA A 426 -39.07 -7.53 82.30
C ALA A 426 -38.32 -8.27 81.17
N ARG A 427 -37.75 -7.48 80.25
CA ARG A 427 -36.97 -7.99 79.13
C ARG A 427 -35.48 -8.00 79.48
N PRO A 428 -34.84 -9.17 79.68
CA PRO A 428 -33.41 -9.25 79.90
C PRO A 428 -32.63 -8.98 78.61
N VAL A 429 -31.58 -8.17 78.71
CA VAL A 429 -30.69 -7.78 77.62
C VAL A 429 -29.24 -8.00 78.07
N PRO A 430 -28.42 -8.77 77.33
CA PRO A 430 -26.99 -8.92 77.57
C PRO A 430 -26.23 -7.60 77.76
N ALA A 431 -25.25 -7.58 78.67
CA ALA A 431 -24.42 -6.40 78.93
C ALA A 431 -23.66 -5.92 77.67
N SER A 432 -23.28 -6.84 76.78
CA SER A 432 -22.59 -6.55 75.53
C SER A 432 -23.39 -5.61 74.62
N MET A 433 -24.72 -5.73 74.58
CA MET A 433 -25.56 -4.84 73.78
C MET A 433 -25.55 -3.40 74.30
N LEU A 434 -25.62 -3.23 75.63
CA LEU A 434 -25.51 -1.91 76.25
C LEU A 434 -24.12 -1.31 76.01
N LEU A 435 -23.05 -2.09 76.19
CA LEU A 435 -21.68 -1.63 75.97
C LEU A 435 -21.43 -1.20 74.52
N ASN A 436 -21.88 -2.00 73.55
CA ASN A 436 -21.82 -1.67 72.12
C ASN A 436 -22.65 -0.42 71.80
N ARG A 437 -23.75 -0.20 72.52
CA ARG A 437 -24.57 0.99 72.34
C ARG A 437 -23.94 2.25 72.93
N LEU A 438 -23.28 2.12 74.09
CA LEU A 438 -22.58 3.21 74.77
C LEU A 438 -21.28 3.61 74.06
N SER A 439 -20.60 2.68 73.35
CA SER A 439 -19.39 2.99 72.58
C SER A 439 -19.66 3.73 71.26
N ARG A 440 -20.90 3.67 70.74
CA ARG A 440 -21.35 4.37 69.52
C ARG A 440 -21.79 5.82 69.78
N SER A 441 -21.83 6.24 71.04
CA SER A 441 -22.20 7.59 71.46
C SER A 441 -21.06 8.31 72.13
#